data_AF-R0K0U3-F1
#
_entry.id   AF-R0K0U3-F1
#
_cell.length_a   1.000
_cell.length_b   1.000
_cell.length_c   1.000
_cell.angle_alpha   90.00
_cell.angle_beta   90.00
_cell.angle_gamma   90.00
#
_symmetry.space_group_name_H-M   'P 1'
#
loop_
_entity.id
_entity.type
_entity.pdbx_description
1 polymer ?
#
loop_
_entity_poly.entity_id
_entity_poly.type
_entity_poly.pdbx_seq_one_letter_code
_entity_poly.pdbx_strand_id
1 'polypeptide(L)'
;MYSQHQWCPTDILQLYEHHRCMGCATSRRRKCQRPLRREDVPKIKHIINELSEQRPDPVLLRPTLKRLAVHGLCVRDHQYQADALVETWTGRMRAAF
;
A
#
# COMPACT_ATOMS: atom_id res chain seq x y z
N MET A 1 -22.55 20.46 -3.29
CA MET A 1 -21.23 20.99 -2.89
C MET A 1 -20.20 19.95 -3.27
N TYR A 2 -19.25 20.27 -4.15
CA TYR A 2 -18.32 19.30 -4.72
C TYR A 2 -17.39 18.74 -3.64
N SER A 3 -17.48 17.44 -3.34
CA SER A 3 -16.47 16.77 -2.53
C SER A 3 -15.18 16.72 -3.34
N GLN A 4 -14.27 17.66 -3.07
CA GLN A 4 -12.88 17.55 -3.49
C GLN A 4 -12.34 16.27 -2.85
N HIS A 5 -12.05 15.26 -3.67
CA HIS A 5 -11.39 14.03 -3.23
C HIS A 5 -10.01 14.44 -2.68
N GLN A 6 -9.90 14.65 -1.37
CA GLN A 6 -8.64 14.97 -0.74
C GLN A 6 -7.75 13.72 -0.82
N TRP A 7 -6.53 13.88 -1.30
CA TRP A 7 -5.55 12.79 -1.35
C TRP A 7 -5.26 12.29 0.06
N CYS A 8 -5.77 11.10 0.39
CA CYS A 8 -5.45 10.35 1.59
C CYS A 8 -4.94 8.97 1.17
N PRO A 9 -3.61 8.71 1.25
CA PRO A 9 -3.03 7.44 0.81
C PRO A 9 -3.65 6.24 1.53
N THR A 10 -3.89 6.33 2.84
CA THR A 10 -4.46 5.22 3.62
C THR A 10 -5.84 4.80 3.10
N ASP A 11 -6.69 5.77 2.79
CA ASP A 11 -8.06 5.51 2.32
C ASP A 11 -8.07 5.01 0.87
N ILE A 12 -7.38 5.71 -0.02
CA ILE A 12 -7.38 5.41 -1.45
C ILE A 12 -6.64 4.10 -1.73
N LEU A 13 -5.52 3.86 -1.07
CA LEU A 13 -4.77 2.62 -1.20
C LEU A 13 -5.33 1.48 -0.32
N GLN A 14 -6.36 1.77 0.49
CA GLN A 14 -6.97 0.88 1.49
C GLN A 14 -5.90 0.13 2.31
N LEU A 15 -5.00 0.89 2.91
CA LEU A 15 -3.95 0.36 3.77
C LEU A 15 -4.59 0.00 5.12
N TYR A 16 -4.53 -1.28 5.49
CA TYR A 16 -5.12 -1.74 6.75
C TYR A 16 -4.12 -1.53 7.88
N GLU A 17 -4.53 -0.84 8.95
CA GLU A 17 -3.66 -0.43 10.06
C GLU A 17 -3.17 -1.56 10.99
N HIS A 18 -3.48 -2.82 10.70
CA HIS A 18 -3.29 -3.91 11.66
C HIS A 18 -1.87 -4.51 11.72
N HIS A 19 -0.84 -3.79 11.29
CA HIS A 19 0.55 -4.27 11.24
C HIS A 19 0.68 -5.68 10.61
N ARG A 20 -0.21 -6.00 9.66
CA ARG A 20 -0.32 -7.29 8.98
C ARG A 20 0.10 -7.15 7.53
N CYS A 21 0.56 -8.26 6.97
CA CYS A 21 0.88 -8.37 5.56
C CYS A 21 -0.29 -7.89 4.68
N MET A 22 0.00 -7.00 3.74
CA MET A 22 -0.96 -6.45 2.77
C MET A 22 -1.26 -7.43 1.62
N GLY A 23 -0.48 -8.50 1.50
CA GLY A 23 -0.62 -9.53 0.49
C GLY A 23 -1.83 -10.44 0.69
N CYS A 24 -2.18 -11.19 -0.35
CA CYS A 24 -3.27 -12.16 -0.35
C CYS A 24 -2.72 -13.58 -0.27
N ALA A 25 -3.21 -14.36 0.69
CA ALA A 25 -2.98 -15.80 0.73
C ALA A 25 -3.93 -16.47 -0.28
N THR A 26 -3.51 -16.53 -1.54
CA THR A 26 -4.32 -17.04 -2.68
C THR A 26 -4.90 -18.42 -2.42
N SER A 27 -4.11 -19.34 -1.84
CA SER A 27 -4.54 -20.69 -1.44
C SER A 27 -5.69 -20.71 -0.43
N ARG A 28 -5.88 -19.63 0.33
CA ARG A 28 -6.93 -19.48 1.34
C ARG A 28 -7.96 -18.42 0.98
N ARG A 29 -7.89 -17.86 -0.24
CA ARG A 29 -8.78 -16.83 -0.79
C ARG A 29 -9.06 -15.66 0.17
N ARG A 30 -8.05 -15.27 0.95
CA ARG A 30 -8.18 -14.21 1.97
C ARG A 30 -6.87 -13.46 2.15
N LYS A 31 -6.94 -12.28 2.77
CA LYS A 31 -5.74 -11.53 3.17
C LYS A 31 -4.83 -12.34 4.07
N CYS A 32 -3.53 -12.14 3.88
CA CYS A 32 -2.53 -12.71 4.76
C CYS A 32 -2.74 -12.17 6.18
N GLN A 33 -2.72 -13.06 7.17
CA GLN A 33 -2.86 -12.70 8.59
C GLN A 33 -1.52 -12.63 9.31
N ARG A 34 -0.40 -12.87 8.60
CA ARG A 34 0.92 -12.83 9.23
C ARG A 34 1.25 -11.38 9.61
N PRO A 35 1.78 -11.16 10.83
CA PRO A 35 2.27 -9.86 11.22
C PRO A 35 3.47 -9.48 10.33
N LEU A 36 3.63 -8.18 10.12
CA LEU A 36 4.84 -7.61 9.55
C LEU A 36 5.99 -7.69 10.55
N ARG A 37 7.22 -7.52 10.06
CA ARG A 37 8.36 -7.32 10.97
C ARG A 37 8.16 -6.00 11.72
N ARG A 38 8.53 -5.99 13.00
CA ARG A 38 8.41 -4.78 13.83
C ARG A 38 9.17 -3.59 13.23
N GLU A 39 10.30 -3.84 12.57
CA GLU A 39 11.13 -2.84 11.90
C GLU A 39 10.49 -2.21 10.66
N ASP A 40 9.53 -2.89 10.02
CA ASP A 40 8.87 -2.40 8.80
C ASP A 40 7.68 -1.49 9.13
N VAL A 41 7.07 -1.63 10.31
CA VAL A 41 5.96 -0.78 10.76
C VAL A 41 6.30 0.72 10.74
N PRO A 42 7.40 1.19 11.37
CA PRO A 42 7.74 2.61 11.30
C PRO A 42 8.13 3.07 9.88
N LYS A 43 8.74 2.20 9.07
CA LYS A 43 9.09 2.51 7.67
C LYS A 43 7.84 2.72 6.81
N ILE A 44 6.84 1.86 6.98
CA ILE A 44 5.52 1.99 6.33
C ILE A 44 4.87 3.31 6.71
N LYS A 45 4.82 3.64 8.01
CA LYS A 45 4.24 4.91 8.47
C LYS A 45 4.95 6.11 7.86
N HIS A 46 6.28 6.09 7.82
CA HIS A 46 7.07 7.15 7.19
C HIS A 46 6.76 7.28 5.69
N ILE A 47 6.69 6.16 4.95
CA ILE A 47 6.35 6.18 3.52
C ILE A 47 4.93 6.68 3.27
N ILE A 48 3.96 6.33 4.13
CA ILE A 48 2.58 6.83 4.02
C ILE A 48 2.55 8.35 4.21
N ASN A 49 3.29 8.89 5.18
CA ASN A 49 3.42 10.33 5.38
C ASN A 49 4.07 10.99 4.15
N GLU A 50 5.16 10.42 3.64
CA GLU A 50 5.84 10.89 2.41
C GLU A 50 4.87 10.93 1.21
N LEU A 51 4.01 9.92 1.07
CA LEU A 51 2.99 9.89 0.02
C LEU A 51 1.95 10.99 0.22
N SER A 52 1.52 11.26 1.45
CA SER A 52 0.47 12.25 1.76
C SER A 52 0.88 13.68 1.44
N GLU A 53 2.18 13.96 1.43
CA GLU A 53 2.75 15.28 1.10
C GLU A 53 2.89 15.50 -0.42
N GLN A 54 2.75 14.44 -1.21
CA GLN A 54 2.93 14.47 -2.66
C GLN A 54 1.59 14.56 -3.41
N ARG A 55 1.65 15.04 -4.67
CA ARG A 55 0.49 15.01 -5.57
C ARG A 55 0.14 13.56 -5.94
N PRO A 56 -1.15 13.20 -6.04
CA PRO A 56 -1.59 11.84 -6.35
C PRO A 56 -1.34 11.46 -7.82
N ASP A 57 -0.08 11.26 -8.20
CA ASP A 57 0.30 10.84 -9.55
C ASP A 57 0.74 9.36 -9.54
N PRO A 58 -0.03 8.45 -10.16
CA PRO A 58 0.25 7.01 -10.13
C PRO A 58 1.53 6.61 -10.88
N VAL A 59 2.03 7.44 -11.80
CA VAL A 59 3.27 7.19 -12.54
C VAL A 59 4.45 7.66 -11.70
N LEU A 60 4.41 8.90 -11.19
CA LEU A 60 5.49 9.48 -10.39
C LEU A 60 5.64 8.80 -9.02
N LEU A 61 4.53 8.41 -8.37
CA LEU A 61 4.58 7.77 -7.04
C LEU A 61 4.94 6.28 -7.10
N ARG A 62 5.05 5.68 -8.29
CA ARG A 62 5.30 4.24 -8.46
C ARG A 62 6.52 3.71 -7.69
N PRO A 63 7.68 4.41 -7.65
CA PRO A 63 8.83 3.96 -6.84
C PRO A 63 8.52 3.95 -5.33
N THR A 64 7.84 4.99 -4.82
CA THR A 64 7.45 5.08 -3.40
C THR A 64 6.39 4.04 -3.04
N LEU A 65 5.42 3.78 -3.94
CA LEU A 65 4.48 2.67 -3.81
C LEU A 65 5.20 1.31 -3.77
N LYS A 66 6.26 1.11 -4.57
CA LYS A 66 7.01 -0.14 -4.53
C LYS A 66 7.76 -0.32 -3.21
N ARG A 67 8.36 0.74 -2.65
CA ARG A 67 8.94 0.72 -1.29
C ARG A 67 7.88 0.35 -0.24
N LEU A 68 6.69 0.96 -0.33
CA LEU A 68 5.57 0.64 0.55
C LEU A 68 5.19 -0.85 0.46
N ALA A 69 5.10 -1.39 -0.75
CA ALA A 69 4.76 -2.80 -0.97
C ALA A 69 5.80 -3.75 -0.37
N VAL A 70 7.09 -3.48 -0.58
CA VAL A 70 8.19 -4.31 -0.03
C VAL A 70 8.13 -4.38 1.50
N HIS A 71 7.91 -3.26 2.18
CA HIS A 71 7.78 -3.25 3.63
C HIS A 71 6.41 -3.77 4.11
N GLY A 72 5.37 -3.57 3.32
CA GLY A 72 3.99 -3.99 3.60
C GLY A 72 3.71 -5.48 3.35
N LEU A 73 4.68 -6.25 2.86
CA LEU A 73 4.54 -7.68 2.59
C LEU A 73 5.37 -8.51 3.56
N CYS A 74 4.83 -9.64 4.03
CA CYS A 74 5.61 -10.53 4.87
C CYS A 74 6.77 -11.14 4.05
N VAL A 75 7.97 -11.06 4.60
CA VAL A 75 9.22 -11.53 3.98
C VAL A 75 9.24 -13.01 3.59
N ARG A 76 8.45 -13.85 4.28
CA ARG A 76 8.50 -15.30 4.12
C ARG A 76 7.83 -15.79 2.85
N ASP A 77 6.68 -15.21 2.52
CA ASP A 77 5.81 -15.80 1.48
C ASP A 77 5.44 -14.79 0.40
N HIS A 78 5.08 -13.55 0.74
CA HIS A 78 4.31 -12.70 -0.18
C HIS A 78 5.12 -11.58 -0.86
N GLN A 79 6.45 -11.52 -0.69
CA GLN A 79 7.29 -10.49 -1.34
C GLN A 79 7.13 -10.45 -2.86
N TYR A 80 6.85 -11.59 -3.51
CA TYR A 80 6.58 -11.66 -4.95
C TYR A 80 5.31 -10.88 -5.38
N GLN A 81 4.43 -10.50 -4.45
CA GLN A 81 3.21 -9.75 -4.72
C GLN A 81 3.43 -8.23 -4.78
N ALA A 82 4.67 -7.75 -4.60
CA ALA A 82 4.95 -6.32 -4.53
C ALA A 82 4.48 -5.58 -5.79
N ASP A 83 4.80 -6.09 -6.99
CA ASP A 83 4.38 -5.47 -8.24
C ASP A 83 2.86 -5.49 -8.43
N ALA A 84 2.20 -6.60 -8.07
CA ALA A 84 0.75 -6.70 -8.15
C ALA A 84 0.03 -5.72 -7.19
N LEU A 85 0.60 -5.49 -6.00
CA LEU A 85 0.10 -4.46 -5.09
C LEU A 85 0.25 -3.06 -5.67
N VAL A 86 1.41 -2.75 -6.26
CA VAL A 86 1.64 -1.45 -6.92
C VAL A 86 0.64 -1.22 -8.04
N GLU A 87 0.38 -2.21 -8.90
CA GLU A 87 -0.66 -2.09 -9.94
C GLU A 87 -2.07 -1.88 -9.38
N THR A 88 -2.38 -2.58 -8.29
CA THR A 88 -3.67 -2.39 -7.60
C THR A 88 -3.81 -0.96 -7.07
N TRP A 89 -2.75 -0.42 -6.48
CA TRP A 89 -2.71 0.92 -5.92
C TRP A 89 -2.76 2.02 -6.99
N THR A 90 -1.98 1.90 -8.06
CA THR A 90 -2.03 2.85 -9.17
C THR A 90 -3.40 2.82 -9.86
N GLY A 91 -4.03 1.65 -10.00
CA GLY A 91 -5.40 1.52 -10.50
C GLY A 91 -6.42 2.25 -9.63
N ARG A 92 -6.29 2.17 -8.29
CA ARG A 92 -7.16 2.91 -7.35
C ARG A 92 -6.96 4.41 -7.42
N MET A 93 -5.72 4.86 -7.55
CA MET A 93 -5.43 6.29 -7.73
C MET A 93 -6.07 6.84 -8.99
N ARG A 94 -5.94 6.13 -10.14
CA ARG A 94 -6.59 6.50 -11.42
C ARG A 94 -8.12 6.48 -11.37
N ALA A 95 -8.71 5.73 -10.43
CA ALA A 95 -10.16 5.71 -10.26
C ALA A 95 -10.66 6.85 -9.35
N ALA A 96 -9.78 7.41 -8.52
CA ALA A 96 -10.09 8.49 -7.59
C ALA A 96 -9.85 9.90 -8.18
N PHE A 97 -9.01 10.02 -9.22
CA PHE A 97 -8.61 11.26 -9.88
C PHE A 97 -8.51 11.05 -11.39
#